data_AF-A0A7V9IDW8-F1
#
_entry.id   AF-A0A7V9IDW8-F1
#
_cell.length_a   1.000
_cell.length_b   1.000
_cell.length_c   1.000
_cell.angle_alpha   90.00
_cell.angle_beta   90.00
_cell.angle_gamma   90.00
#
_symmetry.space_group_name_H-M   'P 1'
#
loop_
_entity.id
_entity.type
_entity.pdbx_description
1 polymer ?
#
loop_
_entity_poly.entity_id
_entity_poly.type
_entity_poly.pdbx_seq_one_letter_code
_entity_poly.pdbx_strand_id
1 'polypeptide(L)'
;MVAANEEGEIEIPVADPPKIDSKYRMIILAAQRSKQLQRGAIPRIDVDVRKHKPTRVAMRELEERKIDFSFTEPVEERTAVA
;
A
#
# COMPACT_ATOMS: atom_id res chain seq x y z
N MET A 1 23.16 -10.52 39.93
CA MET A 1 22.85 -9.21 39.31
C MET A 1 22.54 -9.45 37.86
N VAL A 2 21.26 -9.44 37.50
CA VAL A 2 20.78 -9.66 36.13
C VAL A 2 20.64 -8.29 35.50
N ALA A 3 21.38 -8.03 34.41
CA ALA A 3 21.11 -6.92 33.52
C ALA A 3 20.45 -7.52 32.27
N ALA A 4 19.13 -7.54 32.27
CA ALA A 4 18.33 -7.76 31.07
C ALA A 4 18.18 -6.40 30.38
N ASN A 5 18.80 -6.23 29.22
CA ASN A 5 18.48 -5.13 28.31
C ASN A 5 17.45 -5.67 27.31
N GLU A 6 16.18 -5.63 27.71
CA GLU A 6 15.01 -5.75 26.85
C GLU A 6 14.74 -4.39 26.23
N GLU A 7 15.19 -4.10 25.01
CA GLU A 7 14.51 -3.21 24.04
C GLU A 7 15.05 -3.56 22.64
N GLY A 8 14.49 -4.62 22.04
CA GLY A 8 14.72 -4.93 20.64
C GLY A 8 13.94 -3.95 19.79
N GLU A 9 14.54 -2.83 19.43
CA GLU A 9 14.03 -1.96 18.35
C GLU A 9 14.09 -2.77 17.06
N ILE A 10 12.93 -3.30 16.65
CA ILE A 10 12.76 -3.84 15.30
C ILE A 10 12.75 -2.63 14.38
N GLU A 11 13.92 -2.28 13.82
CA GLU A 11 14.03 -1.35 12.71
C GLU A 11 13.20 -1.91 11.54
N ILE A 12 11.94 -1.51 11.43
CA ILE A 12 11.12 -1.83 10.27
C ILE A 12 11.75 -1.05 9.12
N PRO A 13 12.32 -1.70 8.08
CA PRO A 13 12.85 -0.99 6.95
C PRO A 13 11.71 -0.16 6.36
N VAL A 14 11.89 1.17 6.38
CA VAL A 14 10.99 2.12 5.73
C VAL A 14 11.13 1.86 4.24
N ALA A 15 10.33 0.92 3.73
CA ALA A 15 10.23 0.63 2.33
C ALA A 15 9.66 1.88 1.66
N ASP A 16 10.52 2.67 1.02
CA ASP A 16 10.08 3.75 0.14
C ASP A 16 9.25 3.09 -0.95
N PRO A 17 7.92 3.32 -0.99
CA PRO A 17 7.08 2.52 -1.87
C PRO A 17 7.44 2.81 -3.32
N PRO A 18 7.43 1.78 -4.17
CA PRO A 18 7.95 1.88 -5.53
C PRO A 18 7.20 2.97 -6.32
N LYS A 19 7.93 3.73 -7.13
CA LYS A 19 7.34 4.76 -7.99
C LYS A 19 6.38 4.12 -8.99
N ILE A 20 5.14 4.60 -9.04
CA ILE A 20 4.15 4.15 -10.03
C ILE A 20 4.57 4.69 -11.41
N ASP A 21 4.88 3.78 -12.32
CA ASP A 21 5.36 4.04 -13.67
C ASP A 21 4.22 4.26 -14.69
N SER A 22 3.07 3.61 -14.49
CA SER A 22 1.94 3.63 -15.43
C SER A 22 0.67 4.26 -14.85
N LYS A 23 0.00 5.09 -15.67
CA LYS A 23 -1.32 5.68 -15.33
C LYS A 23 -2.37 4.61 -15.04
N TYR A 24 -2.33 3.49 -15.76
CA TYR A 24 -3.26 2.37 -15.54
C TYR A 24 -3.02 1.67 -14.21
N ARG A 25 -1.74 1.49 -13.83
CA ARG A 25 -1.39 0.91 -12.53
C ARG A 25 -1.85 1.79 -11.38
N MET A 26 -1.73 3.11 -11.51
CA MET A 26 -2.28 4.06 -10.53
C MET A 26 -3.79 3.86 -10.33
N ILE A 27 -4.56 3.72 -11.42
CA ILE A 27 -6.01 3.52 -11.36
C ILE A 27 -6.36 2.21 -10.63
N ILE A 28 -5.66 1.13 -10.95
CA ILE A 28 -5.90 -0.19 -10.33
C ILE A 28 -5.58 -0.16 -8.84
N LEU A 29 -4.42 0.41 -8.46
CA LEU A 29 -4.02 0.55 -7.06
C LEU A 29 -5.00 1.43 -6.27
N ALA A 30 -5.39 2.58 -6.84
CA ALA A 30 -6.37 3.48 -6.22
C ALA A 30 -7.73 2.80 -6.03
N ALA A 31 -8.18 2.01 -7.02
CA ALA A 31 -9.43 1.26 -6.93
C ALA A 31 -9.36 0.17 -5.86
N GLN A 32 -8.27 -0.61 -5.82
CA GLN A 32 -8.06 -1.63 -4.79
C GLN A 32 -8.03 -1.01 -3.39
N ARG A 33 -7.30 0.08 -3.21
CA ARG A 33 -7.23 0.78 -1.93
C ARG A 33 -8.56 1.40 -1.52
N SER A 34 -9.28 2.02 -2.45
CA SER A 34 -10.64 2.53 -2.21
C SER A 34 -11.58 1.44 -1.69
N LYS A 35 -11.47 0.21 -2.23
CA LYS A 35 -12.24 -0.95 -1.76
C LYS A 35 -11.87 -1.36 -0.33
N GLN A 36 -10.59 -1.24 0.06
CA GLN A 36 -10.17 -1.50 1.45
C GLN A 36 -10.78 -0.46 2.40
N LEU A 37 -10.73 0.82 2.05
CA LEU A 37 -11.31 1.90 2.85
C LEU A 37 -12.83 1.76 3.01
N GLN A 38 -13.53 1.34 1.95
CA GLN A 38 -14.97 1.03 2.01
C GLN A 38 -15.29 -0.14 2.94
N ARG A 39 -14.35 -1.07 3.14
CA ARG A 39 -14.47 -2.20 4.07
C ARG A 39 -14.11 -1.83 5.51
N GLY A 40 -13.82 -0.57 5.79
CA GLY A 40 -13.45 -0.09 7.12
C GLY A 40 -11.95 -0.13 7.42
N ALA A 41 -11.09 -0.27 6.40
CA ALA A 41 -9.65 -0.10 6.61
C ALA A 41 -9.33 1.33 7.06
N ILE A 42 -8.34 1.45 7.93
CA ILE A 42 -7.89 2.73 8.46
C ILE A 42 -7.07 3.47 7.39
N PRO A 43 -7.39 4.74 7.09
CA PRO A 43 -6.53 5.58 6.27
C PRO A 43 -5.18 5.82 6.92
N ARG A 44 -4.11 5.85 6.13
CA ARG A 44 -2.74 6.16 6.57
C ARG A 44 -2.43 7.66 6.54
N ILE A 45 -3.38 8.47 6.08
CA ILE A 45 -3.32 9.94 6.11
C ILE A 45 -4.33 10.47 7.13
N ASP A 46 -4.01 11.62 7.71
CA ASP A 46 -4.93 12.32 8.61
C ASP A 46 -6.04 13.00 7.78
N VAL A 47 -7.13 12.24 7.57
CA VAL A 47 -8.31 12.71 6.84
C VAL A 47 -9.58 12.23 7.51
N ASP A 48 -10.58 13.11 7.51
CA ASP A 48 -11.91 12.77 7.96
C ASP A 48 -12.61 11.89 6.91
N VAL A 49 -12.71 10.59 7.22
CA VAL A 49 -13.29 9.56 6.36
C VAL A 49 -14.77 9.82 6.05
N ARG A 50 -15.47 10.59 6.90
CA ARG A 50 -16.89 10.94 6.68
C ARG A 50 -17.07 12.05 5.65
N LYS A 51 -16.06 12.90 5.48
CA LYS A 51 -16.10 14.08 4.60
C LYS A 51 -15.53 13.80 3.21
N HIS A 52 -14.72 12.77 3.06
CA HIS A 52 -14.04 12.47 1.81
C HIS A 52 -14.46 11.12 1.21
N LYS A 53 -14.65 11.11 -0.10
CA LYS A 53 -14.91 9.86 -0.82
C LYS A 53 -13.69 8.92 -0.69
N PRO A 54 -13.88 7.61 -0.50
CA PRO A 54 -12.80 6.64 -0.35
C PRO A 54 -11.76 6.70 -1.48
N THR A 55 -12.20 6.92 -2.71
CA THR A 55 -11.30 7.06 -3.87
C THR A 55 -10.40 8.29 -3.78
N ARG A 56 -10.88 9.39 -3.19
CA ARG A 56 -10.08 10.61 -2.99
C ARG A 56 -9.03 10.41 -1.90
N VAL A 57 -9.38 9.68 -0.84
CA VAL A 57 -8.44 9.28 0.20
C VAL A 57 -7.35 8.38 -0.38
N ALA A 58 -7.72 7.35 -1.13
CA ALA A 58 -6.77 6.44 -1.79
C ALA A 58 -5.80 7.18 -2.73
N MET A 59 -6.28 8.13 -3.54
CA MET A 59 -5.41 8.91 -4.41
C MET A 59 -4.41 9.77 -3.62
N ARG A 60 -4.84 10.40 -2.52
CA ARG A 60 -3.95 11.18 -1.66
C ARG A 60 -2.91 10.31 -0.97
N GLU A 61 -3.30 9.12 -0.51
CA GLU A 61 -2.36 8.17 0.09
C GLU A 61 -1.30 7.69 -0.90
N LEU A 62 -1.66 7.52 -2.18
CA LEU A 62 -0.69 7.20 -3.25
C LEU A 62 0.25 8.37 -3.55
N GLU A 63 -0.26 9.61 -3.54
CA GLU A 63 0.53 10.83 -3.75
C GLU A 63 1.52 11.08 -2.60
N GLU A 64 1.09 10.86 -1.36
CA GLU A 64 1.92 10.95 -0.15
C GLU A 64 2.84 9.73 0.04
N ARG A 65 2.82 8.74 -0.87
CA ARG A 65 3.63 7.52 -0.80
C ARG A 65 3.50 6.80 0.54
N LYS A 66 2.28 6.68 1.05
CA LYS A 66 2.01 5.99 2.31
C LYS A 66 1.47 4.58 2.12
N ILE A 67 1.32 4.10 0.89
CA ILE A 67 0.78 2.77 0.59
C ILE A 67 1.92 1.86 0.16
N ASP A 68 2.08 0.75 0.88
CA ASP A 68 3.00 -0.31 0.50
C ASP A 68 2.33 -1.24 -0.52
N PHE A 69 2.99 -1.49 -1.64
CA PHE A 69 2.54 -2.46 -2.64
C PHE A 69 3.74 -3.10 -3.33
N SER A 70 3.58 -4.37 -3.71
CA SER A 70 4.53 -5.13 -4.50
C SER A 70 3.86 -5.60 -5.78
N PHE A 71 4.57 -5.51 -6.91
CA PHE A 71 4.12 -6.14 -8.14
C PHE A 71 4.65 -7.56 -8.19
N THR A 72 3.77 -8.51 -8.47
CA THR A 72 4.21 -9.84 -8.92
C THR A 72 4.66 -9.71 -10.36
N GLU A 73 5.81 -10.29 -10.71
CA GLU A 73 6.24 -10.39 -12.10
C GLU A 73 5.14 -11.09 -12.91
N PRO A 74 4.94 -10.69 -14.18
CA PRO A 74 3.98 -11.38 -15.03
C PRO A 74 4.35 -12.85 -15.08
N VAL A 75 3.42 -13.70 -14.64
CA VAL A 75 3.51 -15.13 -14.90
C VAL A 75 3.44 -15.24 -16.42
N GLU A 76 4.57 -15.46 -17.08
CA GLU A 76 4.59 -15.83 -18.49
C GLU A 76 3.67 -17.04 -18.63
N GLU A 77 2.51 -16.79 -19.19
CA GLU A 77 1.47 -17.78 -19.42
C GLU A 77 2.09 -18.89 -20.25
N ARG A 78 2.10 -20.11 -19.70
CA ARG A 78 2.73 -21.31 -20.26
C ARG A 78 2.41 -21.44 -21.75
N THR A 79 3.30 -20.98 -22.60
CA THR A 79 3.36 -21.33 -24.02
C THR A 79 3.97 -22.71 -24.13
N ALA A 80 3.26 -23.75 -23.69
CA ALA A 80 3.50 -25.13 -24.07
C ALA A 80 2.46 -26.04 -23.40
N VAL A 81 1.43 -26.43 -24.15
CA VAL A 81 1.16 -27.86 -24.38
C VAL A 81 0.67 -27.97 -25.82
N ALA A 82 1.57 -28.43 -26.69
CA ALA A 82 1.28 -28.98 -28.00
C ALA A 82 0.79 -30.42 -27.88
#